data_AF-A0A849YY58-F1
#
_entry.id   AF-A0A849YY58-F1
#
_cell.length_a   1.000
_cell.length_b   1.000
_cell.length_c   1.000
_cell.angle_alpha   90.00
_cell.angle_beta   90.00
_cell.angle_gamma   90.00
#
_symmetry.space_group_name_H-M   'P 1'
#
loop_
_entity.id
_entity.type
_entity.pdbx_description
1 polymer ?
#
loop_
_entity_poly.entity_id
_entity_poly.type
_entity_poly.pdbx_seq_one_letter_code
_entity_poly.pdbx_strand_id
1 'polypeptide(L)'
;FEGEIAGKLVKIESLYRDRSTKDPHTAKHDDIFVKMASLTAKVAEAARNKTPIRLTGCPVSVAEQVLLLVATSNVKNPILHPENAWRFNKAYLQWRGTTAAQRLRGKPYQVHGACSRGEAAPDVGTPAAEE
;
A
#
# COMPACT_ATOMS: atom_id res chain seq x y z
N PHE A 1 -4.97 21.02 3.90
CA PHE A 1 -4.30 21.73 5.00
C PHE A 1 -3.27 22.66 4.41
N GLU A 2 -3.21 23.91 4.87
CA GLU A 2 -2.19 24.88 4.44
C GLU A 2 -1.73 25.62 5.69
N GLY A 3 -0.42 25.61 5.95
CA GLY A 3 0.14 26.17 7.18
C GLY A 3 1.59 25.77 7.40
N GLU A 4 2.15 26.20 8.52
CA GLU A 4 3.55 25.93 8.85
C GLU A 4 3.70 24.59 9.59
N ILE A 5 4.67 23.78 9.18
CA ILE A 5 5.08 22.55 9.87
C ILE A 5 6.61 22.56 9.98
N ALA A 6 7.13 22.49 11.20
CA ALA A 6 8.56 22.47 11.49
C ALA A 6 9.35 23.61 10.82
N GLY A 7 8.86 24.85 10.91
CA GLY A 7 9.54 26.02 10.32
C GLY A 7 9.36 26.15 8.81
N LYS A 8 8.50 25.34 8.19
CA LYS A 8 8.29 25.32 6.74
C LYS A 8 6.84 25.46 6.37
N LEU A 9 6.55 26.36 5.44
CA LEU A 9 5.23 26.48 4.85
C LEU A 9 4.93 25.23 4.02
N VAL A 10 3.83 24.54 4.36
CA VAL A 10 3.38 23.32 3.68
C VAL A 10 1.94 23.50 3.22
N LYS A 11 1.69 23.12 1.97
CA LYS A 11 0.34 22.97 1.41
C LYS A 11 0.08 21.50 1.08
N ILE A 12 -0.91 20.92 1.74
CA ILE A 12 -1.36 19.54 1.59
C ILE A 12 -2.74 19.57 0.96
N GLU A 13 -2.78 19.26 -0.34
CA GLU A 13 -4.01 19.09 -1.10
C GLU A 13 -4.69 17.76 -0.76
N SER A 14 -6.03 17.78 -0.72
CA SER A 14 -6.83 16.56 -0.63
C SER A 14 -6.77 15.84 -1.97
N LEU A 15 -6.16 14.65 -1.97
CA LEU A 15 -6.10 13.77 -3.14
C LEU A 15 -7.21 12.70 -3.10
N TYR A 16 -8.31 12.98 -2.40
CA TYR A 16 -9.44 12.04 -2.31
C TYR A 16 -9.99 11.76 -3.71
N ARG A 17 -10.26 10.47 -3.97
CA ARG A 17 -10.99 10.02 -5.16
C ARG A 17 -12.15 9.17 -4.70
N ASP A 18 -13.31 9.44 -5.28
CA ASP A 18 -14.52 8.67 -5.04
C ASP A 18 -14.27 7.17 -5.34
N ARG A 19 -14.68 6.30 -4.41
CA ARG A 19 -14.49 4.86 -4.53
C ARG A 19 -15.29 4.26 -5.69
N SER A 20 -16.42 4.85 -6.07
CA SER A 20 -17.23 4.41 -7.22
C SER A 20 -16.45 4.46 -8.53
N THR A 21 -15.43 5.33 -8.63
CA THR A 21 -14.58 5.44 -9.82
C THR A 21 -13.46 4.40 -9.88
N LYS A 22 -13.29 3.56 -8.83
CA LYS A 22 -12.24 2.55 -8.77
C LYS A 22 -12.78 1.19 -9.18
N ASP A 23 -12.21 0.63 -10.24
CA ASP A 23 -12.47 -0.75 -10.65
C ASP A 23 -11.48 -1.72 -9.95
N PRO A 24 -11.95 -2.63 -9.08
CA PRO A 24 -11.08 -3.62 -8.44
C PRO A 24 -10.40 -4.57 -9.42
N HIS A 25 -10.95 -4.78 -10.61
CA HIS A 25 -10.38 -5.68 -11.62
C HIS A 25 -9.11 -5.11 -12.28
N THR A 26 -8.91 -3.80 -12.20
CA THR A 26 -7.72 -3.12 -12.74
C THR A 26 -6.70 -2.77 -11.65
N ALA A 27 -6.96 -3.14 -10.39
CA ALA A 27 -6.08 -2.86 -9.27
C ALA A 27 -4.70 -3.49 -9.50
N LYS A 28 -3.66 -2.65 -9.45
CA LYS A 28 -2.26 -3.09 -9.55
C LYS A 28 -1.69 -3.28 -8.16
N HIS A 29 -0.92 -4.35 -7.98
CA HIS A 29 -0.11 -4.53 -6.78
C HIS A 29 1.19 -3.76 -6.92
N ASP A 30 1.55 -3.02 -5.87
CA ASP A 30 2.85 -2.37 -5.78
C ASP A 30 3.94 -3.37 -5.40
N ASP A 31 5.15 -3.15 -5.89
CA ASP A 31 6.33 -3.92 -5.51
C ASP A 31 6.91 -3.39 -4.19
N ILE A 32 7.16 -4.29 -3.24
CA ILE A 32 7.64 -3.93 -1.90
C ILE A 32 9.05 -3.33 -1.93
N PHE A 33 9.92 -3.78 -2.84
CA PHE A 33 11.26 -3.23 -2.99
C PHE A 33 11.22 -1.83 -3.61
N VAL A 34 10.30 -1.60 -4.56
CA VAL A 34 10.05 -0.26 -5.10
C VAL A 34 9.56 0.69 -4.01
N LYS A 35 8.62 0.25 -3.15
CA LYS A 35 8.17 1.04 -2.00
C LYS A 35 9.30 1.37 -1.04
N MET A 36 10.13 0.37 -0.72
CA MET A 36 11.29 0.55 0.15
C MET A 36 12.30 1.54 -0.43
N ALA A 37 12.64 1.42 -1.70
CA ALA A 37 13.55 2.35 -2.37
C ALA A 37 12.98 3.78 -2.42
N SER A 38 11.71 3.93 -2.83
CA SER A 38 11.04 5.23 -2.90
C SER A 38 10.97 5.91 -1.53
N LEU A 39 10.63 5.16 -0.49
CA LEU A 39 10.57 5.70 0.87
C LEU A 39 11.97 6.06 1.40
N THR A 40 12.98 5.23 1.13
CA THR A 40 14.36 5.50 1.54
C THR A 40 14.86 6.79 0.92
N ALA A 41 14.61 7.00 -0.38
CA ALA A 41 14.93 8.25 -1.07
C ALA A 41 14.22 9.46 -0.43
N LYS A 42 12.93 9.31 -0.09
CA LYS A 42 12.13 10.35 0.56
C LYS A 42 12.62 10.71 1.97
N VAL A 43 13.01 9.71 2.76
CA VAL A 43 13.60 9.93 4.09
C VAL A 43 14.95 10.63 3.97
N ALA A 44 15.81 10.19 3.04
CA ALA A 44 17.11 10.80 2.80
C ALA A 44 16.98 12.26 2.35
N GLU A 45 16.06 12.55 1.44
CA GLU A 45 15.75 13.91 0.99
C GLU A 45 15.24 14.77 2.14
N ALA A 46 14.31 14.25 2.95
CA ALA A 46 13.78 14.96 4.10
C ALA A 46 14.85 15.27 5.15
N ALA A 47 15.76 14.34 5.40
CA ALA A 47 16.89 14.54 6.31
C ALA A 47 17.85 15.61 5.77
N ARG A 48 18.19 15.55 4.48
CA ARG A 48 19.10 16.53 3.83
C ARG A 48 18.51 17.94 3.85
N ASN A 49 17.23 18.06 3.52
CA ASN A 49 16.57 19.35 3.38
C ASN A 49 15.93 19.83 4.70
N LYS A 50 15.91 19.02 5.76
CA LYS A 50 15.17 19.26 7.01
C LYS A 50 13.67 19.55 6.73
N THR A 51 13.03 18.77 5.87
CA THR A 51 11.60 18.92 5.52
C THR A 51 10.74 17.87 6.22
N PRO A 52 9.46 18.16 6.50
CA PRO A 52 8.49 17.15 6.94
C PRO A 52 8.30 16.05 5.90
N ILE A 53 8.15 14.80 6.36
CA ILE A 53 7.86 13.64 5.50
C ILE A 53 6.35 13.50 5.34
N ARG A 54 5.84 13.66 4.11
CA ARG A 54 4.42 13.44 3.77
C ARG A 54 4.19 12.05 3.22
N LEU A 55 3.53 11.14 3.93
CA LEU A 55 3.03 9.90 3.33
C LEU A 55 1.71 10.17 2.57
N THR A 56 1.61 9.65 1.35
CA THR A 56 0.47 9.89 0.44
C THR A 56 -0.35 8.63 0.26
N GLY A 57 -1.68 8.74 0.25
CA GLY A 57 -2.58 7.63 -0.08
C GLY A 57 -3.95 7.75 0.60
N CYS A 58 -4.95 7.09 0.02
CA CYS A 58 -6.28 6.91 0.62
C CYS A 58 -6.76 5.47 0.35
N PRO A 59 -6.48 4.51 1.27
CA PRO A 59 -5.69 4.65 2.49
C PRO A 59 -4.17 4.79 2.22
N VAL A 60 -3.43 5.33 3.19
CA VAL A 60 -1.96 5.33 3.15
C VAL A 60 -1.47 3.87 3.17
N SER A 61 -0.45 3.56 2.37
CA SER A 61 0.13 2.21 2.33
C SER A 61 0.66 1.80 3.70
N VAL A 62 0.11 0.72 4.27
CA VAL A 62 0.58 0.15 5.54
C VAL A 62 2.08 -0.19 5.47
N ALA A 63 2.53 -0.73 4.33
CA ALA A 63 3.93 -1.04 4.11
C ALA A 63 4.83 0.20 4.19
N GLU A 64 4.40 1.35 3.67
CA GLU A 64 5.19 2.59 3.75
C GLU A 64 5.24 3.13 5.18
N GLN A 65 4.16 2.99 5.96
CA GLN A 65 4.15 3.37 7.38
C GLN A 65 5.14 2.53 8.18
N VAL A 66 5.13 1.20 7.98
CA VAL A 66 6.06 0.28 8.66
C VAL A 66 7.51 0.56 8.26
N LEU A 67 7.77 0.74 6.96
CA LEU A 67 9.10 1.06 6.47
C LEU A 67 9.59 2.43 6.98
N LEU A 68 8.70 3.40 7.14
CA LEU A 68 9.06 4.73 7.68
C LEU A 68 9.45 4.59 9.14
N LEU A 69 8.66 3.87 9.92
CA LEU A 69 8.95 3.58 11.33
C LEU A 69 10.32 2.90 11.48
N VAL A 70 10.61 1.89 10.66
CA VAL A 70 11.93 1.23 10.65
C VAL A 70 13.04 2.22 10.30
N ALA A 71 12.84 3.08 9.30
CA ALA A 71 13.85 4.03 8.85
C ALA A 71 14.13 5.16 9.85
N THR A 72 13.17 5.51 10.71
CA THR A 72 13.29 6.61 11.68
C THR A 72 13.50 6.16 13.12
N SER A 73 13.54 4.85 13.37
CA SER A 73 13.73 4.26 14.70
C SER A 73 14.94 3.32 14.73
N ASN A 74 15.19 2.72 15.88
CA ASN A 74 16.24 1.70 16.04
C ASN A 74 15.73 0.27 15.81
N VAL A 75 14.57 0.12 15.16
CA VAL A 75 13.96 -1.19 14.88
C VAL A 75 14.63 -1.84 13.67
N LYS A 76 14.90 -3.14 13.76
CA LYS A 76 15.47 -3.92 12.66
C LYS A 76 14.49 -4.04 11.50
N ASN A 77 14.98 -3.84 10.28
CA ASN A 77 14.16 -3.97 9.08
C ASN A 77 13.70 -5.44 8.89
N PRO A 78 12.39 -5.75 8.91
CA PRO A 78 11.91 -7.13 8.82
C PRO A 78 12.14 -7.78 7.45
N ILE A 79 12.41 -6.99 6.41
CA ILE A 79 12.66 -7.45 5.04
C ILE A 79 14.16 -7.72 4.81
N LEU A 80 15.02 -6.83 5.32
CA LEU A 80 16.46 -6.85 5.04
C LEU A 80 17.32 -7.42 6.16
N HIS A 81 16.81 -7.54 7.39
CA HIS A 81 17.59 -8.09 8.50
C HIS A 81 17.90 -9.57 8.25
N PRO A 82 19.16 -10.03 8.41
CA PRO A 82 19.60 -11.39 8.03
C PRO A 82 18.72 -12.52 8.57
N GLU A 83 18.22 -12.37 9.79
CA GLU A 83 17.34 -13.35 10.47
C GLU A 83 16.03 -13.62 9.71
N ASN A 84 15.49 -12.60 9.04
CA ASN A 84 14.20 -12.65 8.35
C ASN A 84 14.34 -12.61 6.82
N ALA A 85 15.44 -12.05 6.32
CA ALA A 85 15.65 -11.77 4.90
C ALA A 85 15.49 -13.02 4.04
N TRP A 86 16.06 -14.16 4.45
CA TRP A 86 15.91 -15.41 3.70
C TRP A 86 14.44 -15.83 3.56
N ARG A 87 13.70 -15.85 4.67
CA ARG A 87 12.29 -16.27 4.69
C ARG A 87 11.43 -15.34 3.85
N PHE A 88 11.62 -14.03 4.00
CA PHE A 88 10.89 -13.03 3.24
C PHE A 88 11.16 -13.14 1.74
N ASN A 89 12.43 -13.14 1.33
CA ASN A 89 12.79 -13.17 -0.10
C ASN A 89 12.34 -14.47 -0.76
N LYS A 90 12.47 -15.62 -0.09
CA LYS A 90 11.95 -16.90 -0.59
C LYS A 90 10.44 -16.84 -0.80
N ALA A 91 9.67 -16.37 0.19
CA ALA A 91 8.22 -16.26 0.10
C ALA A 91 7.80 -15.27 -1.00
N TYR A 92 8.50 -14.14 -1.11
CA TYR A 92 8.26 -13.13 -2.14
C TYR A 92 8.47 -13.71 -3.55
N LEU A 93 9.61 -14.35 -3.79
CA LEU A 93 9.92 -14.97 -5.08
C LEU A 93 8.94 -16.10 -5.42
N GLN A 94 8.57 -16.92 -4.44
CA GLN A 94 7.55 -17.96 -4.62
C GLN A 94 6.20 -17.36 -4.99
N TRP A 95 5.76 -16.30 -4.32
CA TRP A 95 4.51 -15.60 -4.65
C TRP A 95 4.54 -15.00 -6.06
N ARG A 96 5.62 -14.31 -6.43
CA ARG A 96 5.78 -13.75 -7.79
C ARG A 96 5.78 -14.85 -8.85
N GLY A 97 6.51 -15.93 -8.63
CA GLY A 97 6.59 -17.07 -9.55
C GLY A 97 5.25 -17.78 -9.72
N THR A 98 4.56 -18.07 -8.62
CA THR A 98 3.23 -18.71 -8.66
C THR A 98 2.19 -17.82 -9.33
N THR A 99 2.17 -16.51 -9.03
CA THR A 99 1.28 -15.53 -9.68
C THR A 99 1.55 -15.45 -11.18
N ALA A 100 2.82 -15.38 -11.59
CA ALA A 100 3.20 -15.36 -13.00
C ALA A 100 2.82 -16.67 -13.73
N ALA A 101 3.09 -17.82 -13.11
CA ALA A 101 2.72 -19.12 -13.67
C ALA A 101 1.20 -19.29 -13.81
N GLN A 102 0.42 -18.86 -12.82
CA GLN A 102 -1.05 -18.86 -12.90
C GLN A 102 -1.54 -17.98 -14.06
N ARG A 103 -0.97 -16.77 -14.18
CA ARG A 103 -1.30 -15.86 -15.28
C ARG A 103 -0.97 -16.45 -16.65
N LEU A 104 0.18 -17.10 -16.80
CA LEU A 104 0.57 -17.80 -18.04
C LEU A 104 -0.36 -18.98 -18.36
N ARG A 105 -0.95 -19.62 -17.35
CA ARG A 105 -1.97 -20.67 -17.49
C ARG A 105 -3.39 -20.11 -17.71
N GLY A 106 -3.54 -18.81 -17.94
CA GLY A 106 -4.85 -18.17 -18.15
C GLY A 106 -5.71 -18.07 -16.89
N LYS A 107 -5.11 -18.21 -15.69
CA LYS A 107 -5.81 -18.06 -14.40
C LYS A 107 -5.42 -16.69 -13.79
N PRO A 108 -6.17 -15.60 -14.09
CA PRO A 108 -5.90 -14.30 -13.50
C PRO A 108 -6.21 -14.29 -12.00
N TYR A 109 -5.61 -13.35 -11.27
CA TYR A 109 -5.88 -13.17 -9.83
C TYR A 109 -7.33 -12.77 -9.57
N GLN A 110 -7.84 -11.79 -10.34
CA GLN A 110 -9.25 -11.38 -10.31
C GLN A 110 -10.04 -12.19 -11.34
N VAL A 111 -11.13 -12.82 -10.91
CA VAL A 111 -12.07 -13.54 -11.77
C VAL A 111 -13.37 -12.75 -11.80
N HIS A 112 -13.87 -12.45 -13.00
CA HIS A 112 -15.17 -11.80 -13.15
C HIS A 112 -16.31 -12.80 -12.91
N GLY A 113 -17.41 -12.33 -12.33
CA GLY A 113 -18.62 -13.12 -12.14
C GLY A 113 -19.26 -12.87 -10.78
N ALA A 114 -20.49 -13.33 -10.63
CA ALA A 114 -21.16 -13.34 -9.34
C ALA A 114 -20.37 -14.22 -8.37
N CYS A 115 -20.08 -13.68 -7.19
CA CYS A 115 -19.46 -14.41 -6.09
C CYS A 115 -20.31 -14.20 -4.85
N SER A 116 -20.55 -15.26 -4.09
CA SER A 116 -21.21 -15.15 -2.79
C SER A 116 -20.36 -14.29 -1.87
N ARG A 117 -20.91 -13.21 -1.34
CA ARG A 117 -20.26 -12.47 -0.25
C ARG A 117 -20.14 -13.44 0.93
N GLY A 118 -18.94 -13.55 1.50
CA GLY A 118 -18.70 -14.44 2.63
C GLY A 118 -19.45 -14.02 3.90
N GLU A 119 -19.41 -14.85 4.93
CA GLU A 119 -20.13 -14.68 6.21
C GLU A 119 -19.80 -13.38 6.96
N ALA A 120 -18.69 -12.71 6.63
CA ALA A 120 -18.34 -11.40 7.15
C ALA A 120 -19.06 -10.23 6.44
N ALA A 121 -20.11 -10.50 5.67
CA ALA A 121 -20.95 -9.47 5.08
C ALA A 121 -21.60 -8.64 6.21
N PRO A 122 -21.50 -7.30 6.18
CA PRO A 122 -22.29 -6.49 7.09
C PRO A 122 -23.78 -6.69 6.76
N ASP A 123 -24.60 -6.85 7.79
CA ASP A 123 -26.06 -6.81 7.69
C ASP A 123 -26.47 -5.38 7.32
N VAL A 124 -26.39 -5.09 6.02
CA VAL A 124 -26.97 -3.88 5.45
C VAL A 124 -28.44 -4.18 5.25
N GLY A 125 -29.28 -3.65 6.15
CA GLY A 125 -30.74 -3.73 6.02
C GLY A 125 -31.15 -3.35 4.60
N THR A 126 -32.11 -4.09 4.05
CA THR A 126 -32.60 -3.90 2.68
C THR A 126 -32.92 -2.42 2.45
N PRO A 127 -32.42 -1.77 1.39
CA PRO A 127 -32.83 -0.40 1.09
C PRO A 127 -34.35 -0.40 0.92
N ALA A 128 -35.02 0.57 1.55
CA ALA A 128 -36.44 0.78 1.33
C ALA A 128 -36.66 0.94 -0.18
N ALA A 129 -37.65 0.23 -0.72
CA ALA A 129 -38.04 0.39 -2.12
C ALA A 129 -38.39 1.86 -2.35
N GLU A 130 -37.74 2.49 -3.33
CA GLU A 130 -38.16 3.81 -3.82
C GLU A 130 -39.54 3.63 -4.48
N GLU A 131 -40.56 4.33 -3.94
CA GLU A 131 -41.90 4.48 -4.53
C GLU A 131 -41.88 5.42 -5.75
#